data_AF-A0A8X6J9G5-F1
#
_entry.id   AF-A0A8X6J9G5-F1
#
_cell.length_a   1.000
_cell.length_b   1.000
_cell.length_c   1.000
_cell.angle_alpha   90.00
_cell.angle_beta   90.00
_cell.angle_gamma   90.00
#
_symmetry.space_group_name_H-M   'P 1'
#
loop_
_entity.id
_entity.type
_entity.pdbx_description
1 polymer ?
#
loop_
_entity_poly.entity_id
_entity_poly.type
_entity_poly.pdbx_seq_one_letter_code
_entity_poly.pdbx_strand_id
1 'polypeptide(L)'
;MGAIQDENENKNTNDSSDIMPKYVEPSVEPVNGIVQPPYIPPPDKPHRNTNQLHFLLKNVMKAVWKHQFAWPFYQPVDAVKLNIPDYHKIIKVPMDLGTIKKRLENYYYYSSSECIQDCNTMFMNCYIYNKPGEDVVLMAQTLEKLFLTKIAGMPREVQIFV
;
A
#
# COMPACT_ATOMS: atom_id res chain seq x y z
N MET A 1 -23.65 5.79 56.09
CA MET A 1 -22.18 5.91 55.88
C MET A 1 -21.89 5.26 54.53
N GLY A 2 -21.68 5.94 53.40
CA GLY A 2 -20.81 7.10 53.13
C GLY A 2 -19.37 6.60 52.92
N ALA A 3 -18.60 6.86 51.87
CA ALA A 3 -18.64 7.71 50.66
C ALA A 3 -17.66 7.07 49.61
N ILE A 4 -17.93 7.04 48.30
CA ILE A 4 -17.48 7.92 47.19
C ILE A 4 -15.95 8.01 46.95
N GLN A 5 -15.58 7.52 45.75
CA GLN A 5 -14.51 7.84 44.77
C GLN A 5 -13.03 7.88 45.17
N ASP A 6 -12.22 7.21 44.34
CA ASP A 6 -11.22 7.90 43.52
C ASP A 6 -11.20 7.28 42.10
N GLU A 7 -11.62 8.08 41.13
CA GLU A 7 -11.30 7.96 39.71
C GLU A 7 -9.97 8.69 39.44
N ASN A 8 -9.39 8.44 38.26
CA ASN A 8 -8.25 9.10 37.61
C ASN A 8 -6.87 8.52 37.92
N GLU A 9 -5.95 8.36 36.97
CA GLU A 9 -5.89 8.58 35.52
C GLU A 9 -4.50 8.04 35.13
N ASN A 10 -4.39 7.25 34.06
CA ASN A 10 -3.34 7.54 33.06
C ASN A 10 -3.68 6.88 31.72
N LYS A 11 -4.65 7.48 31.04
CA LYS A 11 -4.69 7.48 29.58
C LYS A 11 -3.55 8.38 29.10
N ASN A 12 -2.46 7.80 28.61
CA ASN A 12 -1.63 8.49 27.62
C ASN A 12 -0.73 7.52 26.85
N THR A 13 -1.29 6.87 25.86
CA THR A 13 -0.55 6.62 24.62
C THR A 13 -1.30 7.35 23.53
N ASN A 14 -1.08 8.66 23.43
CA ASN A 14 -1.34 9.40 22.21
C ASN A 14 -0.48 8.79 21.10
N ASP A 15 -0.96 7.72 20.47
CA ASP A 15 -0.49 7.34 19.15
C ASP A 15 -0.87 8.51 18.23
N SER A 16 0.14 9.31 17.87
CA SER A 16 -0.03 10.55 17.11
C SER A 16 -0.34 10.30 15.63
N SER A 17 -0.86 9.10 15.32
CA SER A 17 -1.25 8.65 13.99
C SER A 17 -2.68 9.09 13.60
N ASP A 18 -3.49 9.55 14.56
CA ASP A 18 -4.96 9.66 14.39
C ASP A 18 -5.51 11.06 14.04
N ILE A 19 -4.68 12.06 13.71
CA ILE A 19 -5.18 13.40 13.33
C ILE A 19 -4.43 13.97 12.12
N MET A 20 -4.40 13.23 11.02
CA MET A 20 -4.06 13.79 9.71
C MET A 20 -5.24 13.56 8.76
N PRO A 21 -5.72 14.60 8.05
CA PRO A 21 -6.76 14.39 7.06
C PRO A 21 -6.26 13.37 6.03
N LYS A 22 -7.00 12.27 5.87
CA LYS A 22 -6.72 11.28 4.83
C LYS A 22 -6.67 12.01 3.50
N TYR A 23 -5.49 12.08 2.90
CA TYR A 23 -5.34 12.61 1.55
C TYR A 23 -6.20 11.77 0.61
N VAL A 24 -7.23 12.39 0.02
CA VAL A 24 -8.09 11.74 -0.95
C VAL A 24 -7.41 11.88 -2.31
N GLU A 25 -6.93 10.76 -2.85
CA GLU A 25 -6.32 10.76 -4.17
C GLU A 25 -7.38 11.10 -5.23
N PRO A 26 -7.09 11.99 -6.19
CA PRO A 26 -8.02 12.26 -7.27
C PRO A 26 -8.22 11.01 -8.12
N SER A 27 -9.47 10.74 -8.53
CA SER A 27 -9.76 9.70 -9.50
C SER A 27 -9.15 10.10 -10.86
N VAL A 28 -8.45 9.16 -11.50
CA VAL A 28 -7.82 9.35 -12.80
C VAL A 28 -8.53 8.49 -13.83
N GLU A 29 -8.99 9.11 -14.91
CA GLU A 29 -9.61 8.39 -16.02
C GLU A 29 -8.58 7.55 -16.79
N PRO A 30 -8.95 6.37 -17.31
CA PRO A 30 -8.04 5.57 -18.11
C PRO A 30 -7.57 6.30 -19.37
N VAL A 31 -6.26 6.34 -19.58
CA VAL A 31 -5.63 6.84 -20.81
C VAL A 31 -5.05 5.64 -21.56
N ASN A 32 -5.54 5.39 -22.78
CA ASN A 32 -5.13 4.23 -23.59
C ASN A 32 -5.22 2.88 -22.84
N GLY A 33 -6.25 2.70 -22.01
CA GLY A 33 -6.46 1.46 -21.24
C GLY A 33 -5.68 1.37 -19.94
N ILE A 34 -4.91 2.40 -19.58
CA ILE A 34 -4.08 2.42 -18.37
C ILE A 34 -4.59 3.49 -17.41
N VAL A 35 -4.71 3.14 -16.13
CA VAL A 35 -4.86 4.10 -15.03
C VAL A 35 -3.57 4.06 -14.21
N GLN A 36 -2.78 5.14 -14.25
CA GLN A 36 -1.54 5.26 -13.49
C GLN A 36 -1.82 6.04 -12.20
N PRO A 37 -1.76 5.41 -11.01
CA PRO A 37 -1.93 6.15 -9.77
C PRO A 37 -0.77 7.14 -9.58
N PRO A 38 -1.01 8.31 -8.96
CA PRO A 38 0.03 9.30 -8.73
C PRO A 38 1.10 8.74 -7.80
N TYR A 39 2.37 8.96 -8.14
CA TYR A 39 3.50 8.53 -7.32
C TYR A 39 4.47 9.68 -6.97
N ILE A 40 4.14 10.89 -7.42
CA ILE A 40 4.80 12.13 -7.03
C ILE A 40 3.86 12.82 -6.02
N PRO A 41 4.30 13.10 -4.79
CA PRO A 41 3.46 13.79 -3.83
C PRO A 41 3.22 15.23 -4.29
N PRO A 42 1.99 15.77 -4.19
CA PRO A 42 1.78 17.20 -4.40
C PRO A 42 2.47 18.01 -3.29
N PRO A 43 2.78 19.30 -3.52
CA PRO A 43 3.60 20.11 -2.60
C PRO A 43 3.06 20.23 -1.17
N ASP A 44 1.75 20.13 -1.01
CA ASP A 44 1.02 20.24 0.25
C ASP A 44 0.77 18.88 0.93
N LYS A 45 1.07 17.75 0.27
CA LYS A 45 0.89 16.43 0.85
C LYS A 45 1.94 16.19 1.94
N PRO A 46 1.51 15.96 3.20
CA PRO A 46 2.43 15.61 4.26
C PRO A 46 3.10 14.27 3.98
N HIS A 47 4.40 14.20 4.23
CA HIS A 47 5.18 12.97 4.09
C HIS A 47 6.16 12.80 5.25
N ARG A 48 6.57 11.55 5.49
CA ARG A 48 7.57 11.23 6.52
C ARG A 48 8.61 10.29 5.95
N ASN A 49 9.79 10.35 6.57
CA ASN A 49 10.81 9.33 6.38
C ASN A 49 10.96 8.55 7.69
N THR A 50 10.59 7.27 7.69
CA THR A 50 10.59 6.42 8.89
C THR A 50 11.40 5.15 8.66
N ASN A 51 11.88 4.54 9.74
CA ASN A 51 12.57 3.24 9.68
C ASN A 51 11.70 2.15 9.04
N GLN A 52 10.38 2.20 9.23
CA GLN A 52 9.45 1.26 8.64
C GLN A 52 9.27 1.47 7.13
N LEU A 53 9.17 2.71 6.65
CA LEU A 53 9.13 3.00 5.22
C LEU A 53 10.43 2.57 4.52
N HIS A 54 11.58 2.82 5.16
CA HIS A 54 12.86 2.28 4.69
C HIS A 54 12.90 0.75 4.68
N PHE A 55 12.37 0.09 5.72
CA PHE A 55 12.28 -1.37 5.79
C PHE A 55 11.40 -1.92 4.66
N LEU A 56 10.24 -1.31 4.41
CA LEU A 56 9.34 -1.65 3.32
C LEU A 56 10.06 -1.57 1.97
N LEU A 57 10.77 -0.48 1.68
CA LEU A 57 11.49 -0.32 0.41
C LEU A 57 12.67 -1.31 0.28
N LYS A 58 13.56 -1.36 1.28
CA LYS A 58 14.85 -2.03 1.16
C LYS A 58 14.79 -3.54 1.40
N ASN A 59 13.79 -4.02 2.16
CA ASN A 59 13.67 -5.44 2.51
C ASN A 59 12.44 -6.08 1.89
N VAL A 60 11.25 -5.50 2.11
CA VAL A 60 9.99 -6.11 1.67
C VAL A 60 9.84 -6.02 0.15
N MET A 61 9.82 -4.80 -0.39
CA MET A 61 9.67 -4.55 -1.83
C MET A 61 10.82 -5.14 -2.62
N LYS A 62 12.05 -5.07 -2.12
CA LYS A 62 13.21 -5.72 -2.76
C LYS A 62 13.02 -7.23 -2.92
N ALA A 63 12.43 -7.91 -1.93
CA ALA A 63 12.17 -9.35 -2.00
C ALA A 63 10.99 -9.68 -2.93
N VAL A 64 9.88 -8.96 -2.78
CA VAL A 64 8.68 -9.14 -3.63
C VAL A 64 9.02 -8.87 -5.10
N TRP A 65 9.71 -7.77 -5.40
CA TRP A 65 10.11 -7.38 -6.76
C TRP A 65 10.99 -8.41 -7.45
N LYS A 66 11.86 -9.12 -6.71
CA LYS A 66 12.76 -10.13 -7.28
C LYS A 66 12.12 -11.50 -7.48
N HIS A 67 10.91 -11.69 -6.96
CA HIS A 67 10.24 -12.98 -7.07
C HIS A 67 9.85 -13.26 -8.51
N GLN A 68 10.01 -14.51 -8.96
CA GLN A 68 9.72 -14.93 -10.35
C GLN A 68 8.28 -14.65 -10.81
N PHE A 69 7.35 -14.51 -9.87
CA PHE A 69 5.93 -14.23 -10.15
C PHE A 69 5.54 -12.75 -10.07
N ALA A 70 6.49 -11.83 -9.84
CA ALA A 70 6.17 -10.42 -9.68
C ALA A 70 5.85 -9.69 -11.00
N TRP A 71 6.20 -10.29 -12.15
CA TRP A 71 6.15 -9.61 -13.44
C TRP A 71 4.77 -9.08 -13.88
N PRO A 72 3.62 -9.72 -13.58
CA PRO A 72 2.32 -9.15 -13.94
C PRO A 72 1.99 -7.87 -13.16
N PHE A 73 2.63 -7.69 -12.01
CA PHE A 73 2.35 -6.62 -11.06
C PHE A 73 3.36 -5.48 -11.14
N TYR A 74 4.32 -5.52 -12.07
CA TYR A 74 5.36 -4.48 -12.17
C TYR A 74 4.86 -3.14 -12.64
N GLN A 75 3.77 -3.10 -13.39
CA GLN A 75 3.22 -1.90 -14.02
C GLN A 75 1.69 -1.90 -13.87
N PRO A 76 1.04 -0.74 -14.01
CA PRO A 76 -0.42 -0.67 -14.07
C PRO A 76 -0.99 -1.60 -15.15
N VAL A 77 -2.19 -2.12 -14.89
CA VAL A 77 -2.90 -2.98 -15.83
C VAL A 77 -3.27 -2.18 -17.09
N ASP A 78 -2.76 -2.65 -18.22
CA ASP A 78 -3.12 -2.16 -19.56
C ASP A 78 -4.31 -2.96 -20.08
N ALA A 79 -5.50 -2.42 -19.85
CA ALA A 79 -6.76 -3.08 -20.18
C ALA A 79 -6.97 -3.24 -21.69
N VAL A 80 -6.37 -2.37 -22.50
CA VAL A 80 -6.44 -2.44 -23.96
C VAL A 80 -5.53 -3.55 -24.47
N LYS A 81 -4.27 -3.58 -24.04
CA LYS A 81 -3.29 -4.59 -24.46
C LYS A 81 -3.67 -6.00 -24.05
N LEU A 82 -4.28 -6.16 -22.88
CA LEU A 82 -4.75 -7.44 -22.37
C LEU A 82 -6.14 -7.82 -22.88
N ASN A 83 -6.80 -6.95 -23.64
CA ASN A 83 -8.17 -7.15 -24.16
C ASN A 83 -9.20 -7.44 -23.05
N ILE A 84 -9.16 -6.64 -21.99
CA ILE A 84 -10.03 -6.72 -20.81
C ILE A 84 -10.74 -5.37 -20.56
N PRO A 85 -11.67 -4.96 -21.44
CA PRO A 85 -12.19 -3.59 -21.49
C PRO A 85 -13.07 -3.19 -20.30
N ASP A 86 -13.42 -4.13 -19.43
CA ASP A 86 -14.21 -3.93 -18.21
C ASP A 86 -13.35 -3.73 -16.96
N TYR A 87 -12.02 -3.90 -17.03
CA TYR A 87 -11.13 -3.87 -15.88
C TYR A 87 -11.30 -2.61 -15.02
N HIS A 88 -11.15 -1.42 -15.60
CA HIS A 88 -11.29 -0.15 -14.86
C HIS A 88 -12.75 0.23 -14.54
N LYS A 89 -13.74 -0.53 -15.07
CA LYS A 89 -15.13 -0.41 -14.62
C LYS A 89 -15.37 -1.20 -13.34
N ILE A 90 -14.69 -2.32 -13.15
CA ILE A 90 -14.79 -3.17 -11.96
C ILE A 90 -13.83 -2.69 -10.88
N ILE A 91 -12.56 -2.48 -11.24
CA ILE A 91 -11.50 -2.07 -10.32
C ILE A 91 -11.46 -0.55 -10.23
N LYS A 92 -11.82 -0.03 -9.04
CA LYS A 92 -11.97 1.41 -8.78
C LYS A 92 -10.70 2.08 -8.25
N VAL A 93 -9.79 1.31 -7.65
CA VAL A 93 -8.52 1.82 -7.12
C VAL A 93 -7.39 0.95 -7.68
N PRO A 94 -7.00 1.13 -8.96
CA PRO A 94 -5.89 0.39 -9.54
C PRO A 94 -4.59 0.62 -8.75
N MET A 95 -3.77 -0.42 -8.62
CA MET A 95 -2.47 -0.34 -7.93
C MET A 95 -1.52 -1.42 -8.46
N ASP A 96 -0.23 -1.14 -8.43
CA ASP A 96 0.84 -2.02 -8.92
C ASP A 96 2.15 -1.80 -8.16
N LEU A 97 3.06 -2.78 -8.21
CA LEU A 97 4.36 -2.73 -7.53
C LEU A 97 5.23 -1.57 -8.02
N GLY A 98 5.15 -1.20 -9.29
CA GLY A 98 5.92 -0.10 -9.88
C GLY A 98 5.53 1.22 -9.25
N THR A 99 4.24 1.47 -9.12
CA THR A 99 3.67 2.63 -8.43
C THR A 99 4.05 2.64 -6.96
N ILE A 100 3.86 1.53 -6.21
CA ILE A 100 4.22 1.44 -4.78
C ILE A 100 5.71 1.71 -4.56
N LYS A 101 6.56 1.11 -5.41
CA LYS A 101 8.01 1.33 -5.35
C LYS A 101 8.36 2.80 -5.57
N LYS A 102 7.79 3.45 -6.60
CA LYS A 102 8.00 4.88 -6.85
C LYS A 102 7.47 5.75 -5.70
N ARG A 103 6.32 5.41 -5.13
CA ARG A 103 5.77 6.11 -3.95
C ARG A 103 6.72 6.04 -2.75
N LEU A 104 7.32 4.89 -2.47
CA LEU A 104 8.36 4.77 -1.43
C LEU A 104 9.62 5.59 -1.77
N GLU A 105 10.05 5.60 -3.03
CA GLU A 105 11.25 6.33 -3.48
C GLU A 105 11.06 7.85 -3.49
N ASN A 106 9.84 8.34 -3.71
CA ASN A 106 9.49 9.76 -3.76
C ASN A 106 8.93 10.29 -2.44
N TYR A 107 9.07 9.54 -1.34
CA TYR A 107 8.53 9.92 -0.03
C TYR A 107 7.03 10.25 -0.09
N TYR A 108 6.26 9.48 -0.85
CA TYR A 108 4.83 9.73 -1.03
C TYR A 108 4.01 9.35 0.22
N TYR A 109 4.48 8.35 0.99
CA TYR A 109 3.75 7.84 2.14
C TYR A 109 4.08 8.62 3.41
N TYR A 110 3.07 8.86 4.24
CA TYR A 110 3.21 9.38 5.59
C TYR A 110 3.47 8.27 6.62
N SER A 111 2.91 7.07 6.40
CA SER A 111 3.06 5.93 7.30
C SER A 111 3.28 4.62 6.56
N SER A 112 3.84 3.63 7.25
CA SER A 112 3.98 2.26 6.74
C SER A 112 2.62 1.63 6.42
N SER A 113 1.58 1.98 7.18
CA SER A 113 0.21 1.51 7.00
C SER A 113 -0.34 1.85 5.61
N GLU A 114 -0.09 3.07 5.11
CA GLU A 114 -0.52 3.48 3.77
C GLU A 114 0.14 2.63 2.67
N CYS A 115 1.44 2.37 2.79
CA CYS A 115 2.14 1.49 1.84
C CYS A 115 1.65 0.04 1.91
N ILE A 116 1.39 -0.48 3.12
CA ILE A 116 0.83 -1.83 3.31
C ILE A 116 -0.57 -1.91 2.70
N GLN A 117 -1.38 -0.86 2.86
CA GLN A 117 -2.71 -0.78 2.26
C GLN A 117 -2.65 -0.83 0.73
N ASP A 118 -1.72 -0.12 0.09
CA ASP A 118 -1.55 -0.19 -1.37
C ASP A 118 -1.15 -1.59 -1.86
N CYS A 119 -0.24 -2.26 -1.13
CA CYS A 119 0.10 -3.66 -1.41
C CYS A 119 -1.15 -4.57 -1.33
N ASN A 120 -1.95 -4.40 -0.28
CA ASN A 120 -3.19 -5.17 -0.10
C ASN A 120 -4.22 -4.86 -1.19
N THR A 121 -4.37 -3.60 -1.58
CA THR A 121 -5.24 -3.18 -2.70
C THR A 121 -4.82 -3.86 -3.99
N MET A 122 -3.52 -3.90 -4.30
CA MET A 122 -3.02 -4.59 -5.49
C MET A 122 -3.40 -6.09 -5.51
N PHE A 123 -3.21 -6.81 -4.40
CA PHE A 123 -3.60 -8.22 -4.30
C PHE A 123 -5.11 -8.40 -4.40
N MET A 124 -5.87 -7.57 -3.68
CA MET A 124 -7.33 -7.65 -3.68
C MET A 124 -7.93 -7.36 -5.05
N ASN A 125 -7.38 -6.39 -5.79
CA ASN A 125 -7.78 -6.12 -7.17
C ASN A 125 -7.59 -7.35 -8.07
N CYS A 126 -6.49 -8.09 -7.87
CA CYS A 126 -6.26 -9.34 -8.58
C CYS A 126 -7.36 -10.36 -8.26
N TYR A 127 -7.72 -10.52 -6.98
CA TYR A 127 -8.74 -11.49 -6.54
C TYR A 127 -10.17 -11.10 -6.93
N ILE A 128 -10.46 -9.81 -7.00
CA ILE A 128 -11.78 -9.30 -7.42
C ILE A 128 -11.99 -9.53 -8.92
N TYR A 129 -10.96 -9.25 -9.74
CA TYR A 129 -11.12 -9.27 -11.19
C TYR A 129 -10.97 -10.68 -11.78
N ASN A 130 -10.01 -11.47 -11.29
CA ASN A 130 -9.63 -12.75 -11.89
C ASN A 130 -10.35 -13.92 -11.22
N LYS A 131 -10.53 -15.03 -11.95
CA LYS A 131 -11.23 -16.20 -11.42
C LYS A 131 -10.31 -17.02 -10.51
N PRO A 132 -10.85 -17.65 -9.45
CA PRO A 132 -10.08 -18.59 -8.64
C PRO A 132 -9.44 -19.69 -9.51
N GLY A 133 -8.15 -19.92 -9.32
CA GLY A 133 -7.38 -20.94 -10.05
C GLY A 133 -6.67 -20.44 -11.31
N GLU A 134 -6.92 -19.21 -11.77
CA GLU A 134 -6.11 -18.61 -12.83
C GLU A 134 -4.68 -18.35 -12.33
N ASP A 135 -3.68 -18.50 -13.21
CA ASP A 135 -2.27 -18.42 -12.86
C ASP A 135 -1.92 -17.12 -12.12
N VAL A 136 -2.47 -15.99 -12.58
CA VAL A 136 -2.23 -14.67 -11.95
C VAL A 136 -2.72 -14.61 -10.50
N VAL A 137 -3.79 -15.35 -10.15
CA VAL A 137 -4.30 -15.44 -8.77
C VAL A 137 -3.35 -16.25 -7.90
N LEU A 138 -2.84 -17.38 -8.40
CA LEU A 138 -1.85 -18.20 -7.68
C LEU A 138 -0.53 -17.45 -7.48
N MET A 139 -0.14 -16.66 -8.49
CA MET A 139 1.00 -15.75 -8.43
C MET A 139 0.81 -14.68 -7.37
N ALA A 140 -0.35 -14.01 -7.33
CA ALA A 140 -0.70 -13.03 -6.30
C ALA A 140 -0.66 -13.63 -4.88
N GLN A 141 -1.28 -14.80 -4.67
CA GLN A 141 -1.27 -15.49 -3.37
C GLN A 141 0.15 -15.84 -2.90
N THR A 142 1.02 -16.25 -3.83
CA THR A 142 2.42 -16.54 -3.52
C THR A 142 3.17 -15.27 -3.10
N LEU A 143 2.97 -14.16 -3.81
CA LEU A 143 3.57 -12.87 -3.48
C LEU A 143 3.02 -12.30 -2.17
N GLU A 144 1.72 -12.42 -1.93
CA GLU A 144 1.07 -11.98 -0.69
C GLU A 144 1.64 -12.73 0.51
N LYS A 145 1.79 -14.05 0.42
CA LYS A 145 2.44 -14.85 1.47
C LYS A 145 3.88 -14.39 1.74
N LEU A 146 4.66 -14.13 0.69
CA LEU A 146 6.01 -13.59 0.82
C LEU A 146 6.00 -12.20 1.47
N PHE A 147 5.11 -11.33 1.03
CA PHE A 147 4.91 -9.99 1.59
C PHE A 147 4.61 -10.05 3.09
N LEU A 148 3.58 -10.83 3.49
CA LEU A 148 3.19 -11.05 4.88
C LEU A 148 4.36 -11.59 5.73
N THR A 149 5.11 -12.56 5.20
CA THR A 149 6.30 -13.10 5.86
C THR A 149 7.37 -12.04 6.10
N LYS A 150 7.58 -11.12 5.15
CA LYS A 150 8.59 -10.06 5.27
C LYS A 150 8.16 -8.95 6.20
N ILE A 151 6.89 -8.52 6.17
CA ILE A 151 6.40 -7.46 7.06
C ILE A 151 6.31 -7.93 8.52
N ALA A 152 6.17 -9.23 8.78
CA ALA A 152 6.23 -9.77 10.15
C ALA A 152 7.58 -9.50 10.84
N GLY A 153 8.65 -9.27 10.08
CA GLY A 153 9.96 -8.87 10.58
C GLY A 153 10.17 -7.35 10.68
N MET A 154 9.13 -6.54 10.49
CA MET A 154 9.23 -5.08 10.53
C MET A 154 9.50 -4.60 11.97
N PRO A 155 10.48 -3.71 12.19
CA PRO A 155 10.75 -3.17 13.52
C PRO A 155 9.60 -2.27 14.01
N ARG A 156 9.54 -2.04 15.32
CA ARG A 156 8.68 -0.98 15.89
C ARG A 156 9.05 0.38 15.27
N GLU A 157 8.05 1.23 15.08
CA GLU A 157 8.26 2.53 14.46
C GLU A 157 9.16 3.41 15.35
N VAL A 158 10.19 3.98 14.75
CA VAL A 158 11.01 5.03 15.35
C VAL A 158 11.18 6.09 14.26
N GLN A 159 10.92 7.34 14.60
CA GLN A 159 11.09 8.44 13.65
C GLN A 159 12.58 8.64 13.36
N ILE A 160 12.97 8.63 12.08
CA ILE A 160 14.35 8.93 11.69
C ILE A 160 14.43 10.45 11.53
N PHE A 161 15.15 11.10 12.43
CA PHE A 161 15.60 12.47 12.23
C PHE A 161 16.84 12.40 11.32
N VAL A 162 16.67 12.76 10.05
CA VAL A 162 17.79 13.04 9.12
C VAL A 162 18.21 14.49 9.24
#